data_AF-A0A9P0KGP5-F1
#
_entry.id   AF-A0A9P0KGP5-F1
#
_cell.length_a   1.000
_cell.length_b   1.000
_cell.length_c   1.000
_cell.angle_alpha   90.00
_cell.angle_beta   90.00
_cell.angle_gamma   90.00
#
_symmetry.space_group_name_H-M   'P 1'
#
loop_
_entity.id
_entity.type
_entity.pdbx_description
1 polymer ?
#
loop_
_entity_poly.entity_id
_entity_poly.type
_entity_poly.pdbx_seq_one_letter_code
_entity_poly.pdbx_strand_id
1 'polypeptide(L)'
;MAFLKNLKEKHNVTNIEMEIIPFAALTHHAGIRAAVVCVALLDRLRGDQVATPKEVMNEWQLRPQILIARYIKKYLQNKGRISFDGHGSIAVKSPRRFKLVQQESQSIE
;
A
#
# COMPACT_ATOMS: atom_id res chain seq x y z
N MET A 1 -1.85 30.59 -10.58
CA MET A 1 -2.51 29.25 -10.55
C MET A 1 -2.55 28.50 -11.89
N ALA A 2 -2.25 29.13 -13.04
CA ALA A 2 -2.31 28.45 -14.35
C ALA A 2 -1.43 27.18 -14.43
N PHE A 3 -0.21 27.24 -13.88
CA PHE A 3 0.72 26.11 -13.84
C PHE A 3 0.15 24.89 -13.10
N LEU A 4 -0.33 25.06 -11.86
CA LEU A 4 -0.85 23.94 -11.06
C LEU A 4 -2.11 23.32 -11.67
N LYS A 5 -2.99 24.13 -12.26
CA LYS A 5 -4.16 23.62 -12.99
C LYS A 5 -3.74 22.79 -14.20
N ASN A 6 -2.76 23.27 -14.96
CA ASN A 6 -2.20 22.53 -16.09
C ASN A 6 -1.61 21.18 -15.68
N LEU A 7 -0.81 21.14 -14.59
CA LEU A 7 -0.28 19.88 -14.04
C LEU A 7 -1.38 18.88 -13.70
N LYS A 8 -2.46 19.33 -13.05
CA LYS A 8 -3.58 18.47 -12.68
C LYS A 8 -4.38 18.01 -13.90
N GLU A 9 -4.80 18.93 -14.75
CA GLU A 9 -5.76 18.68 -15.83
C GLU A 9 -5.11 18.00 -17.04
N LYS A 10 -3.86 18.36 -17.39
CA LYS A 10 -3.19 17.82 -18.58
C LYS A 10 -2.21 16.69 -18.26
N HIS A 11 -1.65 16.65 -17.05
CA HIS A 11 -0.60 15.70 -16.68
C HIS A 11 -1.00 14.75 -15.55
N ASN A 12 -2.23 14.84 -15.04
CA ASN A 12 -2.74 13.99 -13.94
C ASN A 12 -1.84 14.00 -12.68
N VAL A 13 -1.15 15.11 -12.42
CA VAL A 13 -0.34 15.27 -11.21
C VAL A 13 -1.27 15.48 -10.01
N THR A 14 -1.21 14.57 -9.05
CA THR A 14 -2.09 14.57 -7.86
C THR A 14 -1.44 15.13 -6.61
N ASN A 15 -0.12 15.14 -6.53
CA ASN A 15 0.67 15.64 -5.39
C ASN A 15 2.05 16.13 -5.86
N ILE A 16 2.76 16.83 -4.98
CA ILE A 16 4.10 17.37 -5.23
C ILE A 16 4.93 17.10 -3.97
N GLU A 17 6.11 16.52 -4.14
CA GLU A 17 7.14 16.29 -3.12
C GLU A 17 8.53 16.47 -3.77
N MET A 18 9.63 16.14 -3.07
CA MET A 18 10.98 16.52 -3.53
C MET A 18 11.93 15.33 -3.72
N GLU A 19 11.52 14.10 -3.41
CA GLU A 19 12.41 12.95 -3.28
C GLU A 19 12.14 11.84 -4.31
N ILE A 20 10.98 11.82 -4.98
CA ILE A 20 10.55 10.68 -5.80
C ILE A 20 11.45 10.45 -7.01
N ILE A 21 11.93 11.52 -7.65
CA ILE A 21 12.71 11.43 -8.90
C ILE A 21 14.02 10.66 -8.66
N PRO A 22 14.91 11.09 -7.74
CA PRO A 22 16.13 10.32 -7.48
C PRO A 22 15.83 8.93 -6.91
N PHE A 23 14.82 8.79 -6.04
CA PHE A 23 14.44 7.49 -5.47
C PHE A 23 14.01 6.48 -6.54
N ALA A 24 13.12 6.88 -7.47
CA ALA A 24 12.63 6.03 -8.53
C ALA A 24 13.75 5.68 -9.54
N ALA A 25 14.59 6.65 -9.89
CA ALA A 25 15.71 6.43 -10.80
C ALA A 25 16.71 5.41 -10.24
N LEU A 26 17.13 5.58 -8.98
CA LEU A 26 18.10 4.70 -8.32
C LEU A 26 17.56 3.28 -8.12
N THR A 27 16.31 3.14 -7.67
CA THR A 27 15.70 1.82 -7.43
C THR A 27 15.46 1.06 -8.74
N HIS A 28 15.02 1.76 -9.78
CA HIS A 28 14.90 1.17 -11.12
C HIS A 28 16.26 0.69 -11.64
N HIS A 29 17.30 1.54 -11.53
CA HIS A 29 18.66 1.18 -11.95
C HIS A 29 19.21 -0.04 -11.21
N ALA A 30 18.91 -0.18 -9.91
CA ALA A 30 19.33 -1.33 -9.11
C ALA A 30 18.48 -2.61 -9.31
N GLY A 31 17.46 -2.58 -10.18
CA GLY A 31 16.54 -3.72 -10.35
C GLY A 31 15.64 -3.99 -9.14
N ILE A 32 15.44 -2.98 -8.27
CA ILE A 32 14.64 -3.09 -7.04
C ILE A 32 13.23 -2.58 -7.34
N ARG A 33 12.22 -3.43 -7.08
CA ARG A 33 10.82 -2.98 -7.12
C ARG A 33 10.57 -1.98 -5.99
N ALA A 34 10.20 -0.76 -6.34
CA ALA A 34 9.94 0.31 -5.40
C ALA A 34 8.55 0.92 -5.61
N ALA A 35 8.05 1.57 -4.57
CA ALA A 35 6.81 2.34 -4.59
C ALA A 35 6.94 3.52 -3.63
N VAL A 36 6.23 4.60 -3.91
CA VAL A 36 6.16 5.80 -3.06
C VAL A 36 4.72 6.00 -2.62
N VAL A 37 4.53 6.25 -1.32
CA VAL A 37 3.23 6.47 -0.69
C VAL A 37 3.33 7.75 0.13
N CYS A 38 2.65 8.80 -0.33
CA CYS A 38 2.65 10.10 0.32
C CYS A 38 1.24 10.43 0.85
N VAL A 39 1.19 11.34 1.82
CA VAL A 39 -0.04 12.02 2.23
C VAL A 39 0.04 13.47 1.76
N ALA A 40 -1.07 14.02 1.24
CA ALA A 40 -1.17 15.43 0.93
C ALA A 40 -1.55 16.22 2.18
N LEU A 41 -0.73 17.20 2.58
CA LEU A 41 -0.97 18.04 3.76
C LEU A 41 -1.76 19.31 3.44
N LEU A 42 -1.86 19.68 2.16
CA LEU A 42 -2.63 20.82 1.68
C LEU A 42 -3.04 20.62 0.22
N ASP A 43 -4.13 21.31 -0.17
CA ASP A 43 -4.52 21.46 -1.57
C ASP A 43 -3.91 22.76 -2.11
N ARG A 44 -2.85 22.63 -2.92
CA ARG A 44 -2.13 23.76 -3.54
C ARG A 44 -3.01 24.61 -4.47
N LEU A 45 -4.16 24.10 -4.91
CA LEU A 45 -5.12 24.91 -5.69
C LEU A 45 -5.93 25.86 -4.81
N ARG A 46 -5.91 25.68 -3.49
CA ARG A 46 -6.66 26.48 -2.51
C ARG A 46 -5.77 27.38 -1.66
N GLY A 47 -4.45 27.17 -1.67
CA GLY A 47 -3.50 28.02 -0.95
C GLY A 47 -2.14 27.34 -0.81
N ASP A 48 -1.18 28.08 -0.25
CA ASP A 48 0.20 27.63 -0.10
C ASP A 48 0.60 27.34 1.35
N GLN A 49 -0.16 27.83 2.32
CA GLN A 49 0.12 27.66 3.75
C GLN A 49 -0.64 26.46 4.31
N VAL A 50 0.03 25.64 5.10
CA VAL A 50 -0.61 24.57 5.87
C VAL A 50 -1.23 25.20 7.12
N ALA A 51 -2.54 25.43 7.09
CA ALA A 51 -3.30 26.03 8.19
C ALA A 51 -4.00 25.00 9.10
N THR A 52 -3.86 23.71 8.78
CA THR A 52 -4.48 22.61 9.54
C THR A 52 -3.90 22.55 10.96
N PRO A 53 -4.72 22.32 12.00
CA PRO A 53 -4.24 22.14 13.37
C PRO A 53 -3.19 21.03 13.46
N LYS A 54 -2.22 21.19 14.37
CA LYS A 54 -1.07 20.29 14.51
C LYS A 54 -1.49 18.85 14.77
N GLU A 55 -2.52 18.65 15.57
CA GLU A 55 -3.08 17.36 15.97
C GLU A 55 -3.60 16.61 14.73
N VAL A 56 -4.31 17.31 13.85
CA VAL A 56 -4.84 16.75 12.60
C VAL A 56 -3.71 16.47 11.61
N MET A 57 -2.73 17.35 11.52
CA MET A 57 -1.55 17.14 10.67
C MET A 57 -0.74 15.92 11.11
N ASN A 58 -0.62 15.69 12.43
CA ASN A 58 0.05 14.50 12.99
C ASN A 58 -0.71 13.21 12.63
N GLU A 59 -2.05 13.22 12.72
CA GLU A 59 -2.88 12.09 12.29
C GLU A 59 -2.66 11.76 10.81
N TRP A 60 -2.64 12.78 9.94
CA TRP A 60 -2.46 12.58 8.49
C TRP A 60 -1.10 11.96 8.15
N GLN A 61 -0.04 12.42 8.81
CA GLN A 61 1.32 11.90 8.62
C GLN A 61 1.45 10.41 8.99
N LEU A 62 0.58 9.89 9.85
CA LEU A 62 0.59 8.47 10.21
C LEU A 62 -0.06 7.58 9.14
N ARG A 63 -0.90 8.14 8.25
CA ARG A 63 -1.69 7.36 7.27
C ARG A 63 -0.82 6.53 6.29
N PRO A 64 0.27 7.06 5.70
CA PRO A 64 1.15 6.25 4.86
C PRO A 64 1.79 5.08 5.62
N GLN A 65 2.20 5.30 6.87
CA GLN A 65 2.83 4.27 7.70
C GLN A 65 1.83 3.15 8.02
N ILE A 66 0.59 3.49 8.38
CA ILE A 66 -0.47 2.52 8.62
C ILE A 66 -0.76 1.69 7.36
N LEU A 67 -0.85 2.35 6.20
CA LEU A 67 -1.10 1.67 4.93
C LEU A 67 0.02 0.67 4.59
N ILE A 68 1.28 1.11 4.71
CA ILE A 68 2.44 0.27 4.43
C ILE A 68 2.53 -0.90 5.43
N ALA A 69 2.30 -0.65 6.72
CA ALA A 69 2.29 -1.70 7.73
C ALA A 69 1.23 -2.77 7.43
N ARG A 70 0.02 -2.36 7.03
CA ARG A 70 -1.05 -3.29 6.60
C ARG A 70 -0.65 -4.08 5.36
N TYR A 71 -0.04 -3.42 4.37
CA TYR A 71 0.46 -4.09 3.16
C TYR A 71 1.53 -5.15 3.50
N ILE A 72 2.52 -4.79 4.32
CA ILE A 72 3.58 -5.71 4.76
C ILE A 72 2.98 -6.91 5.51
N LYS A 73 2.05 -6.67 6.44
CA LYS A 73 1.35 -7.73 7.17
C LYS A 73 0.66 -8.70 6.20
N LYS A 74 -0.14 -8.18 5.26
CA LYS A 74 -0.84 -9.01 4.26
C LYS A 74 0.14 -9.77 3.37
N TYR A 75 1.22 -9.12 2.93
CA TYR A 75 2.24 -9.75 2.09
C TYR A 75 2.92 -10.94 2.80
N LEU A 76 3.35 -10.74 4.04
CA LEU A 76 4.02 -11.80 4.80
C LEU A 76 3.06 -12.94 5.19
N GLN A 77 1.78 -12.63 5.49
CA GLN A 77 0.73 -13.64 5.69
C GLN A 77 0.52 -14.49 4.43
N ASN A 78 0.42 -13.85 3.26
CA ASN A 78 0.24 -14.55 1.98
C ASN A 78 1.46 -15.41 1.60
N LYS A 79 2.65 -15.06 2.09
CA LYS A 79 3.88 -15.86 1.94
C LYS A 79 4.05 -16.94 3.01
N GLY A 80 3.13 -17.06 3.96
CA GLY A 80 3.22 -18.02 5.07
C GLY A 80 4.34 -17.73 6.07
N ARG A 81 4.88 -16.50 6.08
CA ARG A 81 6.04 -16.13 6.92
C ARG A 81 5.65 -15.65 8.33
N ILE A 82 4.39 -15.32 8.53
CA ILE A 82 3.81 -14.90 9.80
C ILE A 82 2.42 -15.52 9.94
N SER A 83 2.10 -16.00 11.13
CA SER A 83 0.74 -16.33 11.54
C SER A 83 0.45 -15.48 12.78
N PHE A 84 -0.49 -14.54 12.65
CA PHE A 84 -0.94 -13.73 13.77
C PHE A 84 -2.22 -14.28 14.41
N ASP A 85 -2.75 -15.37 13.87
CA ASP A 85 -3.91 -16.06 14.43
C ASP A 85 -3.40 -16.99 15.54
N GLY A 86 -3.37 -16.46 16.76
CA GLY A 86 -3.58 -17.31 17.92
C GLY A 86 -4.97 -17.94 17.78
N HIS A 87 -4.99 -19.22 17.36
CA HIS A 87 -6.14 -20.13 17.40
C HIS A 87 -7.31 -19.74 16.48
N GLY A 88 -7.29 -20.28 15.25
CA GLY A 88 -8.43 -20.20 14.33
C GLY A 88 -8.17 -20.95 13.03
N SER A 89 -8.49 -22.26 13.03
CA SER A 89 -8.52 -23.22 11.93
C SER A 89 -7.45 -23.13 10.83
N ILE A 90 -6.62 -24.17 10.79
CA ILE A 90 -5.89 -24.63 9.59
C ILE A 90 -6.92 -25.13 8.56
N ALA A 91 -7.78 -24.26 8.06
CA ALA A 91 -8.70 -24.58 6.97
C ALA A 91 -7.97 -24.32 5.65
N VAL A 92 -7.27 -25.37 5.20
CA VAL A 92 -6.89 -25.69 3.82
C VAL A 92 -6.65 -24.49 2.89
N LYS A 93 -5.40 -23.98 2.86
CA LYS A 93 -4.96 -22.93 1.91
C LYS A 93 -4.42 -23.47 0.58
N SER A 94 -4.59 -24.77 0.29
CA SER A 94 -4.04 -25.40 -0.92
C SER A 94 -5.16 -25.96 -1.80
N PRO A 95 -5.33 -25.46 -3.04
CA PRO A 95 -6.24 -26.05 -4.03
C PRO A 95 -5.95 -27.53 -4.29
N ARG A 96 -4.69 -27.97 -4.16
CA ARG A 96 -4.30 -29.38 -4.31
C ARG A 96 -4.83 -30.25 -3.18
N ARG A 97 -4.85 -29.72 -1.94
CA ARG A 97 -5.37 -30.44 -0.77
C ARG A 97 -6.90 -30.52 -0.79
N PHE A 98 -7.57 -29.53 -1.37
CA PHE A 98 -9.03 -29.58 -1.62
C PHE A 98 -9.40 -30.73 -2.57
N LYS A 99 -8.67 -30.89 -3.69
CA LYS A 99 -8.87 -32.02 -4.61
C LYS A 99 -8.62 -33.38 -3.96
N LEU A 100 -7.58 -33.50 -3.14
CA LEU A 100 -7.26 -34.75 -2.46
C LEU A 100 -8.37 -35.17 -1.49
N VAL A 101 -8.86 -34.26 -0.65
CA VAL A 101 -9.95 -34.53 0.30
C VAL A 101 -11.25 -34.91 -0.41
N GLN A 102 -11.51 -34.31 -1.58
CA GLN A 102 -12.68 -34.62 -2.40
C GLN A 102 -12.57 -36.00 -3.08
N GLN A 103 -11.36 -36.43 -3.45
CA GLN A 103 -11.12 -37.79 -3.95
C GLN A 103 -11.25 -38.84 -2.86
N GLU A 104 -10.72 -38.59 -1.65
CA GLU A 104 -10.83 -39.51 -0.51
C GLU A 104 -12.29 -39.74 -0.09
N SER A 105 -13.13 -38.71 -0.17
CA SER A 105 -14.56 -38.82 0.14
C SER A 105 -15.37 -39.53 -0.95
N GLN A 106 -14.93 -39.48 -2.21
CA GLN A 106 -15.54 -40.25 -3.31
C GLN A 106 -15.14 -41.74 -3.33
N SER A 107 -14.06 -42.11 -2.64
CA SER A 107 -13.61 -43.51 -2.53
C SER A 107 -14.21 -44.28 -1.35
N ILE A 108 -15.08 -43.66 -0.56
CA ILE A 108 -15.70 -44.25 0.65
C ILE A 108 -17.15 -44.74 0.39
N GLU A 109 -17.66 -44.62 -0.84
CA GLU A 109 -18.88 -45.32 -1.27
C GLU A 109 -18.58 -46.70 -1.88
#